data_AF-A0AAN7Q4E4-F1
#
_entry.id   AF-A0AAN7Q4E4-F1
#
_cell.length_a   1.000
_cell.length_b   1.000
_cell.length_c   1.000
_cell.angle_alpha   90.00
_cell.angle_beta   90.00
_cell.angle_gamma   90.00
#
_symmetry.space_group_name_H-M   'P 1'
#
loop_
_entity.id
_entity.type
_entity.pdbx_description
1 polymer ?
#
loop_
_entity_poly.entity_id
_entity_poly.type
_entity_poly.pdbx_seq_one_letter_code
_entity_poly.pdbx_strand_id
1 'polypeptide(L)' 'MDDSKLIELVQQAKHNQYKDANVRDNIWIKIAASLKQPMGDCKHRWKNIRDTFMRHKRASKLPTASARSKKIRK' A
#
# COMPACT_ATOMS: atom_id res chain seq x y z
N MET A 1 3.74 -5.95 12.14
CA MET A 1 3.66 -4.71 11.36
C MET A 1 2.30 -4.09 11.59
N ASP A 2 2.24 -2.88 12.14
CA ASP A 2 0.99 -2.19 12.41
C ASP A 2 0.43 -1.58 11.12
N ASP A 3 -0.48 -2.29 10.46
CA ASP A 3 -1.05 -1.87 9.18
C ASP A 3 -1.94 -0.61 9.29
N SER A 4 -2.65 -0.43 10.41
CA SER A 4 -3.36 0.83 10.71
C SER A 4 -2.43 2.04 10.68
N LYS A 5 -1.26 1.92 11.31
CA LYS A 5 -0.26 3.00 11.37
C LYS A 5 0.37 3.27 10.00
N LEU A 6 0.58 2.22 9.21
CA LEU A 6 1.05 2.35 7.82
C LEU A 6 0.05 3.12 6.96
N ILE A 7 -1.25 2.84 7.09
CA ILE A 7 -2.30 3.52 6.31
C ILE A 7 -2.33 5.01 6.63
N GLU A 8 -2.32 5.35 7.92
CA GLU A 8 -2.36 6.73 8.40
C GLU A 8 -1.18 7.56 7.85
N LEU A 9 0.04 7.05 8.01
CA LEU A 9 1.25 7.75 7.56
C LEU A 9 1.29 7.95 6.04
N VAL A 10 0.87 6.94 5.26
CA VAL A 10 0.79 7.06 3.81
C VAL A 10 -0.28 8.07 3.39
N GLN A 11 -1.42 8.09 4.07
CA GLN A 11 -2.49 9.04 3.79
C GLN A 11 -2.07 10.49 4.06
N GLN A 12 -1.39 10.73 5.19
CA GLN A 12 -0.82 12.05 5.52
C GLN A 12 0.21 12.50 4.47
N ALA A 13 1.07 11.59 4.01
CA ALA A 13 2.12 11.92 3.04
C ALA A 13 1.59 12.19 1.62
N LYS A 14 0.43 11.63 1.26
CA LYS A 14 -0.24 11.92 -0.04
C LYS A 14 -0.73 13.35 -0.14
N HIS A 15 -1.09 13.98 0.97
CA HIS A 15 -1.61 15.34 0.99
C HIS A 15 -0.51 16.38 0.71
N ASN A 16 0.72 16.11 1.15
CA ASN A 16 1.74 17.14 1.15
C ASN A 16 2.48 17.28 -0.20
N GLN A 17 3.11 16.23 -0.73
CA GLN A 17 4.07 16.40 -1.84
C GLN A 17 4.30 15.12 -2.66
N TYR A 18 3.23 14.52 -3.20
CA TYR A 18 3.35 13.30 -4.03
C TYR A 18 3.65 13.59 -5.52
N LYS A 19 4.33 14.70 -5.85
CA LYS A 19 4.65 15.09 -7.24
C LYS A 19 5.99 14.51 -7.73
N ASP A 20 7.00 14.41 -6.87
CA ASP A 20 8.35 13.98 -7.26
C ASP A 20 8.68 12.54 -6.86
N ALA A 21 9.36 11.79 -7.74
CA ALA A 21 9.80 10.42 -7.46
C ALA A 21 10.74 10.34 -6.24
N ASN A 22 11.66 11.30 -6.11
CA ASN A 22 12.60 11.38 -5.00
C ASN A 22 11.88 11.65 -3.66
N VAL A 23 10.85 12.52 -3.67
CA VAL A 23 10.07 12.82 -2.45
C VAL A 23 9.25 11.60 -2.02
N ARG A 24 8.69 10.87 -2.98
CA ARG A 24 7.99 9.60 -2.68
C ARG A 24 8.90 8.60 -2.01
N ASP A 25 10.13 8.44 -2.49
CA ASP A 25 11.07 7.50 -1.90
C ASP A 25 11.48 7.93 -0.48
N ASN A 26 11.78 9.21 -0.29
CA ASN A 26 12.05 9.79 1.04
C ASN A 26 10.88 9.62 2.02
N ILE A 27 9.63 9.77 1.57
CA ILE A 27 8.44 9.51 2.37
C ILE A 27 8.43 8.05 2.82
N TRP A 28 8.65 7.11 1.90
CA TRP A 28 8.69 5.69 2.23
C TRP A 28 9.81 5.33 3.21
N ILE A 29 10.98 5.98 3.10
CA ILE A 29 12.08 5.84 4.07
C ILE A 29 11.64 6.32 5.46
N LYS A 30 10.99 7.49 5.54
CA LYS A 30 10.47 8.03 6.81
C LYS A 30 9.43 7.10 7.45
N ILE A 31 8.49 6.59 6.65
CA ILE A 31 7.46 5.64 7.11
C ILE A 31 8.10 4.34 7.62
N ALA A 32 9.05 3.80 6.85
CA ALA A 32 9.81 2.61 7.20
C ALA A 32 10.58 2.79 8.51
N ALA A 33 11.24 3.94 8.69
CA ALA A 33 11.93 4.31 9.92
C ALA A 33 10.96 4.43 11.11
N SER A 34 9.80 5.07 10.94
CA SER A 34 8.77 5.18 11.99
C SER A 34 8.20 3.83 12.42
N LEU A 35 8.12 2.87 11.49
CA LEU A 35 7.65 1.51 11.76
C LEU A 35 8.78 0.57 12.19
N LYS A 36 10.05 1.02 12.17
CA LYS A 36 11.26 0.20 12.37
C LYS A 36 11.27 -1.03 11.47
N GLN A 37 10.88 -0.85 10.20
CA GLN A 37 10.76 -1.92 9.23
C GLN A 37 11.43 -1.54 7.91
N PRO A 38 11.85 -2.52 7.10
CA PRO A 38 12.41 -2.23 5.79
C PRO A 38 11.34 -1.65 4.85
N MET A 39 11.78 -0.68 4.05
CA MET A 39 10.93 -0.01 3.07
C MET A 39 10.27 -0.99 2.08
N GLY A 40 10.98 -2.07 1.71
CA GLY A 40 10.47 -3.11 0.82
C GLY A 40 9.19 -3.77 1.36
N ASP A 41 9.22 -4.17 2.63
CA ASP A 41 8.06 -4.77 3.28
C ASP A 41 6.93 -3.77 3.50
N CYS A 42 7.22 -2.51 3.84
CA CYS A 42 6.20 -1.46 3.91
C CYS A 42 5.50 -1.24 2.56
N LYS A 43 6.26 -1.18 1.46
CA LYS A 43 5.72 -1.05 0.09
C LYS A 43 4.88 -2.29 -0.29
N HIS A 44 5.34 -3.50 0.05
CA HIS A 44 4.61 -4.74 -0.21
C HIS A 44 3.30 -4.81 0.58
N ARG A 45 3.35 -4.48 1.87
CA ARG A 45 2.18 -4.46 2.76
C ARG A 45 1.16 -3.42 2.31
N TRP A 46 1.60 -2.20 1.99
CA TRP A 46 0.73 -1.17 1.43
C TRP A 46 0.09 -1.57 0.11
N LYS A 47 0.83 -2.25 -0.78
CA LYS A 47 0.26 -2.80 -2.03
C LYS A 47 -0.90 -3.75 -1.73
N ASN A 48 -0.74 -4.67 -0.78
CA ASN A 48 -1.79 -5.60 -0.39
C ASN A 48 -3.00 -4.88 0.23
N ILE A 49 -2.76 -3.92 1.12
CA ILE A 49 -3.82 -3.11 1.76
C ILE A 49 -4.59 -2.30 0.70
N ARG A 50 -3.88 -1.59 -0.19
CA ARG A 50 -4.48 -0.82 -1.27
C ARG A 50 -5.28 -1.71 -2.21
N ASP A 51 -4.75 -2.87 -2.57
CA ASP A 51 -5.41 -3.83 -3.44
C ASP A 51 -6.71 -4.35 -2.81
N THR A 52 -6.68 -4.71 -1.52
CA THR A 52 -7.89 -5.07 -0.77
C THR A 52 -8.87 -3.91 -0.65
N PHE A 53 -8.42 -2.70 -0.30
CA PHE A 53 -9.28 -1.52 -0.21
C PHE A 53 -9.92 -1.15 -1.57
N MET A 54 -9.15 -1.21 -2.66
CA MET A 54 -9.66 -0.99 -4.02
C MET A 54 -10.64 -2.08 -4.43
N ARG A 55 -10.38 -3.35 -4.07
CA ARG A 55 -11.35 -4.44 -4.25
C ARG A 55 -12.64 -4.16 -3.50
N HIS A 56 -12.58 -3.78 -2.22
CA HIS A 56 -13.78 -3.45 -1.44
C HIS A 56 -14.53 -2.25 -2.03
N LYS A 57 -13.82 -1.20 -2.45
CA LYS A 57 -14.39 -0.02 -3.12
C LYS A 57 -15.01 -0.32 -4.49
N ARG A 58 -14.51 -1.34 -5.21
CA ARG A 58 -15.05 -1.80 -6.49
C ARG A 58 -16.18 -2.82 -6.32
N ALA A 59 -16.07 -3.71 -5.33
CA ALA A 59 -17.09 -4.68 -4.96
C ALA A 59 -18.37 -4.02 -4.44
N SER A 60 -18.25 -2.84 -3.81
CA SER A 60 -19.40 -2.00 -3.47
C SER A 60 -20.08 -1.37 -4.70
N LYS A 61 -19.51 -1.49 -5.91
CA LYS A 61 -20.10 -1.03 -7.17
C LYS A 61 -20.54 -2.15 -8.13
N LEU A 62 -20.07 -3.38 -7.97
CA LEU A 62 -20.44 -4.54 -8.80
C LEU A 62 -20.38 -5.83 -7.96
N PRO A 63 -21.44 -6.66 -7.93
CA PRO A 63 -21.31 -8.02 -7.44
C PRO A 63 -20.58 -8.82 -8.53
N THR A 64 -19.61 -9.63 -8.13
CA THR A 64 -19.23 -10.92 -8.75
C THR A 64 -17.72 -11.13 -8.91
N ALA A 65 -17.34 -12.33 -8.45
CA ALA A 65 -16.33 -13.25 -8.98
C ALA A 65 -15.02 -12.69 -9.57
N SER A 66 -13.87 -13.09 -8.98
CA SER A 66 -12.93 -14.05 -9.62
C SER A 66 -11.44 -13.82 -9.32
N ALA A 67 -10.77 -14.97 -9.10
CA ALA A 67 -9.40 -15.29 -9.48
C ALA A 67 -8.22 -14.69 -8.69
N ARG A 68 -7.94 -15.27 -7.51
CA ARG A 68 -6.55 -15.45 -7.07
C ARG A 68 -5.90 -16.53 -7.94
N SER A 69 -5.45 -16.19 -9.14
CA SER A 69 -4.66 -17.12 -9.95
C SER A 69 -3.25 -17.23 -9.34
N LYS A 70 -2.98 -18.31 -8.61
CA LYS A 70 -1.62 -18.71 -8.21
C LYS A 70 -0.83 -18.91 -9.51
N LYS A 71 0.21 -18.10 -9.70
CA LYS A 71 1.16 -18.22 -10.81
C LYS A 71 1.92 -19.54 -10.67
N ILE A 72 1.45 -20.61 -11.33
CA ILE A 72 2.24 -21.81 -11.59
C ILE A 72 3.32 -21.39 -12.60
N ARG A 73 4.59 -21.41 -12.17
CA ARG A 73 5.74 -21.28 -13.06
C ARG A 73 6.11 -22.68 -13.53
N LYS A 74 6.12 -22.89 -14.84
CA LYS A 74 6.84 -23.98 -15.50
C LYS A 74 7.60 -23.38 -16.67
#